data_AF-A0A8J5TM46-F1
#
_entry.id   AF-A0A8J5TM46-F1
#
_cell.length_a   1.000
_cell.length_b   1.000
_cell.length_c   1.000
_cell.angle_alpha   90.00
_cell.angle_beta   90.00
_cell.angle_gamma   90.00
#
_symmetry.space_group_name_H-M   'P 1'
#
loop_
_entity.id
_entity.type
_entity.pdbx_description
1 polymer ?
#
loop_
_entity_poly.entity_id
_entity_poly.type
_entity_poly.pdbx_seq_one_letter_code
_entity_poly.pdbx_strand_id
1 'polypeptide(L)'
;MRCYLERNLVDNGGWLDEVLWIVNTQNEQDLHYLDEIIACNPKRHKKVIPEEHLSTYTYYKAWRHLERGKYYVKIDDDILWFDDNAIPSLVTRKIEHPEDFVVAGNIINNPPLGFIHFRMGALHPYFPEPKQPSYITNGTDNWKPSRHGFWDGPKNFTWDVEKPPPVWPHHGWLRVQDDAMIYQTPVAKLKYEVWGTSYQKWSIAAQMHYSLLENIENDALDLYKFETWTLYGDRIRINFICIYANDILDADPEHWPKNRGDEDMIVLDLPEKLRRRKLSPVLVVTMILN
;
A
#
# COMPACT_ATOMS: atom_id res chain seq x y z
N MET A 1 -8.15 1.89 8.83
CA MET A 1 -7.16 2.99 8.98
C MET A 1 -7.06 3.56 10.40
N ARG A 2 -8.12 4.17 10.97
CA ARG A 2 -8.05 4.91 12.25
C ARG A 2 -7.32 4.18 13.39
N CYS A 3 -7.67 2.93 13.67
CA CYS A 3 -7.02 2.16 14.73
C CYS A 3 -5.50 2.04 14.58
N TYR A 4 -4.98 1.91 13.36
CA TYR A 4 -3.54 1.82 13.11
C TYR A 4 -2.83 3.16 13.32
N LEU A 5 -3.47 4.26 12.92
CA LEU A 5 -2.95 5.61 13.18
C LEU A 5 -2.90 5.91 14.67
N GLU A 6 -4.00 5.63 15.40
CA GLU A 6 -4.10 5.86 16.84
C GLU A 6 -3.03 5.08 17.60
N ARG A 7 -2.83 3.79 17.30
CA ARG A 7 -1.75 2.98 17.89
C ARG A 7 -0.35 3.55 17.64
N ASN A 8 -0.18 4.28 16.54
CA ASN A 8 1.09 4.90 16.17
C ASN A 8 1.23 6.35 16.64
N LEU A 9 0.27 6.94 17.35
CA LEU A 9 0.44 8.23 18.00
C LEU A 9 1.42 8.13 19.17
N VAL A 10 2.22 9.18 19.39
CA VAL A 10 3.16 9.26 20.52
C VAL A 10 2.47 9.11 21.89
N ASP A 11 1.21 9.55 22.01
CA ASP A 11 0.41 9.38 23.23
C ASP A 11 0.14 7.90 23.56
N ASN A 12 0.22 7.03 22.55
CA ASN A 12 -0.01 5.59 22.65
C ASN A 12 1.29 4.78 22.48
N GLY A 13 2.46 5.42 22.59
CA GLY A 13 3.77 4.78 22.47
C GLY A 13 4.26 4.58 21.02
N GLY A 14 3.60 5.20 20.05
CA GLY A 14 4.03 5.23 18.66
C GLY A 14 4.96 6.39 18.31
N TRP A 15 5.09 6.67 17.01
CA TRP A 15 6.05 7.63 16.43
C TRP A 15 5.42 8.90 15.84
N LEU A 16 4.09 8.95 15.70
CA LEU A 16 3.38 10.06 15.08
C LEU A 16 3.04 11.14 16.12
N ASP A 17 3.61 12.33 15.96
CA ASP A 17 3.23 13.50 16.77
C ASP A 17 1.82 13.99 16.46
N GLU A 18 1.41 13.92 15.20
CA GLU A 18 0.10 14.36 14.73
C GLU A 18 -0.26 13.69 13.39
N VAL A 19 -1.53 13.77 13.03
CA VAL A 19 -2.08 13.30 11.76
C VAL A 19 -2.76 14.48 11.06
N LEU A 20 -2.27 14.80 9.87
CA LEU A 20 -2.87 15.80 8.99
C LEU A 20 -3.75 15.10 7.95
N TRP A 21 -5.05 15.37 8.01
CA TRP A 21 -6.02 14.84 7.05
C TRP A 21 -6.18 15.81 5.88
N ILE A 22 -5.64 15.45 4.72
CA ILE A 22 -5.83 16.21 3.48
C ILE A 22 -7.23 15.91 2.94
N VAL A 23 -8.12 16.90 2.97
CA VAL A 23 -9.52 16.73 2.57
C VAL A 23 -9.64 16.87 1.06
N ASN A 24 -9.86 15.77 0.36
CA ASN A 24 -10.04 15.76 -1.09
C ASN A 24 -11.34 15.07 -1.54
N THR A 25 -12.42 15.25 -0.78
CA THR A 25 -13.75 14.69 -1.07
C THR A 25 -14.84 15.74 -0.82
N GLN A 26 -15.97 15.61 -1.51
CA GLN A 26 -17.19 16.37 -1.27
C GLN A 26 -18.30 15.52 -0.65
N ASN A 27 -18.03 14.24 -0.37
CA ASN A 27 -19.00 13.34 0.24
C ASN A 27 -19.26 13.76 1.71
N GLU A 28 -20.50 14.15 2.00
CA GLU A 28 -20.90 14.63 3.33
C GLU A 28 -20.72 13.57 4.43
N GLN A 29 -20.90 12.27 4.11
CA GLN A 29 -20.71 11.19 5.07
C GLN A 29 -19.25 11.03 5.46
N ASP A 30 -18.34 11.10 4.49
CA ASP A 30 -16.89 11.02 4.72
C ASP A 30 -16.41 12.23 5.53
N LEU A 31 -16.93 13.42 5.23
CA LEU A 31 -16.61 14.64 5.96
C LEU A 31 -17.11 14.61 7.40
N HIS A 32 -18.33 14.12 7.63
CA HIS A 32 -18.87 13.94 8.98
C HIS A 32 -18.03 12.94 9.79
N TYR A 33 -17.69 11.80 9.19
CA TYR A 33 -16.84 10.81 9.85
C TYR A 33 -15.44 11.36 10.17
N LEU A 34 -14.85 12.17 9.28
CA LEU A 34 -13.59 12.86 9.57
C LEU A 34 -13.73 13.85 10.74
N ASP A 35 -14.83 14.58 10.82
CA ASP A 35 -15.08 15.50 11.92
C ASP A 35 -15.22 14.75 13.26
N GLU A 36 -15.81 13.55 13.28
CA GLU A 36 -15.81 12.66 14.46
C GLU A 36 -14.39 12.24 14.87
N ILE A 37 -13.53 11.89 13.91
CA ILE A 37 -12.11 11.52 14.19
C ILE A 37 -11.39 12.70 14.83
N ILE A 38 -11.52 13.90 14.25
CA ILE A 38 -10.87 15.11 14.77
C ILE A 38 -11.37 15.44 16.18
N ALA A 39 -12.69 15.33 16.41
CA ALA A 39 -13.28 15.62 17.71
C ALA A 39 -12.80 14.67 18.83
N CYS A 40 -12.43 13.43 18.48
CA CYS A 40 -11.92 12.47 19.46
C CYS A 40 -10.55 12.86 20.04
N ASN A 41 -9.67 13.49 19.25
CA ASN A 41 -8.39 14.01 19.72
C ASN A 41 -7.92 15.22 18.89
N PRO A 42 -8.48 16.42 19.13
CA PRO A 42 -8.23 17.60 18.30
C PRO A 42 -6.80 18.17 18.46
N LYS A 43 -6.03 17.67 19.45
CA LYS A 43 -4.61 18.02 19.59
C LYS A 43 -3.73 17.25 18.61
N ARG A 44 -4.12 16.03 18.26
CA ARG A 44 -3.34 15.11 17.41
C ARG A 44 -3.88 15.02 15.99
N HIS A 45 -5.18 15.21 15.77
CA HIS A 45 -5.77 15.19 14.44
C HIS A 45 -6.10 16.60 13.95
N LYS A 46 -5.63 16.94 12.75
CA LYS A 46 -5.88 18.23 12.11
C LYS A 46 -6.44 18.05 10.70
N LYS A 47 -7.37 18.91 10.34
CA LYS A 47 -7.94 19.01 8.99
C LYS A 47 -7.12 19.98 8.16
N VAL A 48 -6.73 19.58 6.96
CA VAL A 48 -6.12 20.45 5.96
C VAL A 48 -7.04 20.46 4.75
N ILE A 49 -7.65 21.61 4.47
CA ILE A 49 -8.58 21.79 3.35
C ILE A 49 -7.81 22.52 2.24
N PRO A 50 -7.50 21.84 1.12
CA PRO A 50 -6.90 22.47 -0.03
C PRO A 50 -7.85 23.52 -0.63
N GLU A 51 -7.29 24.56 -1.26
CA GLU A 51 -8.06 25.63 -1.92
C GLU A 51 -8.91 25.10 -3.09
N GLU A 52 -8.46 24.01 -3.73
CA GLU A 52 -9.10 23.40 -4.88
C GLU A 52 -9.01 21.87 -4.77
N HIS A 53 -9.88 21.17 -5.51
CA HIS A 53 -9.81 19.72 -5.63
C HIS A 53 -8.42 19.27 -6.14
N LEU A 54 -7.83 18.30 -5.44
CA LEU A 54 -6.54 17.74 -5.80
C LEU A 54 -6.74 16.60 -6.80
N SER A 55 -5.94 16.64 -7.85
CA SER A 55 -5.85 15.63 -8.89
C SER A 55 -4.38 15.36 -9.19
N THR A 56 -4.08 14.41 -10.06
CA THR A 56 -2.72 13.95 -10.38
C THR A 56 -1.71 15.09 -10.51
N TYR A 57 -2.04 16.18 -11.22
CA TYR A 57 -1.12 17.30 -11.46
C TYR A 57 -1.25 18.47 -10.48
N THR A 58 -2.16 18.40 -9.51
CA THR A 58 -2.37 19.44 -8.50
C THR A 58 -2.04 18.98 -7.08
N TYR A 59 -1.66 17.71 -6.87
CA TYR A 59 -1.24 17.21 -5.55
C TYR A 59 -0.02 17.93 -4.95
N TYR A 60 0.82 18.58 -5.77
CA TYR A 60 1.86 19.50 -5.30
C TYR A 60 1.33 20.52 -4.28
N LYS A 61 0.04 20.91 -4.38
CA LYS A 61 -0.59 21.85 -3.47
C LYS A 61 -0.67 21.35 -2.03
N ALA A 62 -0.86 20.03 -1.83
CA ALA A 62 -0.84 19.42 -0.49
C ALA A 62 0.54 19.53 0.15
N TRP A 63 1.59 19.31 -0.65
CA TRP A 63 2.98 19.36 -0.22
C TRP A 63 3.46 20.77 0.19
N ARG A 64 2.72 21.83 -0.16
CA ARG A 64 2.99 23.21 0.31
C ARG A 64 2.69 23.41 1.79
N HIS A 65 1.86 22.55 2.39
CA HIS A 65 1.47 22.64 3.79
C HIS A 65 2.46 21.99 4.76
N LEU A 66 3.57 21.43 4.24
CA LEU A 66 4.62 20.87 5.08
C LEU A 66 5.31 21.96 5.90
N GLU A 67 5.73 21.61 7.11
CA GLU A 67 6.55 22.47 7.97
C GLU A 67 8.00 22.03 7.91
N ARG A 68 8.91 23.01 7.74
CA ARG A 68 10.34 22.78 7.68
C ARG A 68 10.86 22.11 8.95
N GLY A 69 11.89 21.26 8.78
CA GLY A 69 12.52 20.54 9.89
C GLY A 69 11.76 19.31 10.38
N LYS A 70 10.64 18.94 9.75
CA LYS A 70 9.85 17.75 10.12
C LYS A 70 9.99 16.60 9.11
N TYR A 71 9.79 15.39 9.58
CA TYR A 71 9.57 14.21 8.75
C TYR A 71 8.08 13.95 8.63
N TYR A 72 7.63 13.56 7.44
CA TYR A 72 6.23 13.23 7.18
C TYR A 72 6.12 11.81 6.65
N VAL A 73 5.11 11.08 7.13
CA VAL A 73 4.68 9.81 6.54
C VAL A 73 3.39 10.07 5.78
N LYS A 74 3.42 9.94 4.45
CA LYS A 74 2.21 9.97 3.61
C LYS A 74 1.61 8.57 3.61
N ILE A 75 0.30 8.52 3.83
CA ILE A 75 -0.51 7.30 3.84
C ILE A 75 -1.77 7.60 3.01
N ASP A 76 -1.98 6.86 1.94
CA ASP A 76 -3.19 6.98 1.12
C ASP A 76 -4.40 6.31 1.80
N ASP A 77 -5.59 6.75 1.43
CA ASP A 77 -6.86 6.31 2.01
C ASP A 77 -7.27 4.88 1.60
N ASP A 78 -6.60 4.34 0.58
CA ASP A 78 -6.75 2.97 0.10
C ASP A 78 -5.88 1.93 0.84
N ILE A 79 -5.04 2.37 1.79
CA ILE A 79 -4.27 1.49 2.68
C ILE A 79 -5.23 0.87 3.71
N LEU A 80 -5.27 -0.46 3.78
CA LEU A 80 -6.16 -1.18 4.71
C LEU A 80 -5.49 -1.62 6.00
N TRP A 81 -4.22 -1.99 5.90
CA TRP A 81 -3.44 -2.58 6.99
C TRP A 81 -1.96 -2.26 6.78
N PHE A 82 -1.23 -2.11 7.87
CA PHE A 82 0.23 -2.07 7.88
C PHE A 82 0.77 -2.69 9.16
N ASP A 83 1.94 -3.32 9.06
CA ASP A 83 2.65 -3.91 10.20
C ASP A 83 2.94 -2.85 11.29
N ASP A 84 2.96 -3.24 12.56
CA ASP A 84 3.22 -2.29 13.65
C ASP A 84 4.62 -1.63 13.55
N ASN A 85 5.58 -2.30 12.88
CA ASN A 85 6.91 -1.74 12.63
C ASN A 85 6.98 -0.89 11.36
N ALA A 86 5.89 -0.76 10.60
CA ALA A 86 5.84 -0.04 9.34
C ALA A 86 6.38 1.40 9.44
N ILE A 87 5.78 2.20 10.32
CA ILE A 87 6.16 3.60 10.52
C ILE A 87 7.56 3.70 11.14
N PRO A 88 7.88 2.99 12.24
CA PRO A 88 9.22 3.01 12.83
C PRO A 88 10.34 2.69 11.82
N SER A 89 10.20 1.62 11.04
CA SER A 89 11.22 1.22 10.06
C SER A 89 11.37 2.24 8.92
N LEU A 90 10.26 2.78 8.42
CA LEU A 90 10.26 3.78 7.36
C LEU A 90 10.94 5.08 7.79
N VAL A 91 10.60 5.58 8.98
CA VAL A 91 11.13 6.83 9.54
C VAL A 91 12.60 6.66 9.93
N THR A 92 12.94 5.56 10.61
CA THR A 92 14.33 5.26 11.00
C THR A 92 15.25 5.25 9.79
N ARG A 93 14.87 4.57 8.70
CA ARG A 93 15.65 4.62 7.46
C ARG A 93 15.86 6.06 7.00
N LYS A 94 14.78 6.84 6.89
CA LYS A 94 14.87 8.19 6.32
C LYS A 94 15.78 9.12 7.15
N ILE A 95 15.85 8.89 8.46
CA ILE A 95 16.75 9.58 9.39
C ILE A 95 18.20 9.09 9.24
N GLU A 96 18.43 7.77 9.26
CA GLU A 96 19.77 7.17 9.20
C GLU A 96 20.43 7.29 7.82
N HIS A 97 19.61 7.40 6.77
CA HIS A 97 20.03 7.52 5.38
C HIS A 97 19.49 8.82 4.77
N PRO A 98 20.00 9.99 5.19
CA PRO A 98 19.55 11.26 4.67
C PRO A 98 19.75 11.38 3.16
N GLU A 99 20.67 10.64 2.54
CA GLU A 99 20.88 10.58 1.09
C GLU A 99 19.73 9.96 0.31
N ASP A 100 18.90 9.11 0.93
CA ASP A 100 17.67 8.62 0.31
C ASP A 100 16.68 9.80 0.24
N PHE A 101 16.25 10.19 -0.97
CA PHE A 101 15.33 11.33 -1.13
C PHE A 101 13.97 11.06 -0.46
N VAL A 102 13.48 9.84 -0.65
CA VAL A 102 12.22 9.33 -0.11
C VAL A 102 12.40 7.84 0.19
N VAL A 103 11.72 7.36 1.22
CA VAL A 103 11.68 5.94 1.60
C VAL A 103 10.25 5.47 1.41
N ALA A 104 10.05 4.33 0.75
CA ALA A 104 8.73 3.75 0.51
C ALA A 104 8.48 2.50 1.34
N GLY A 105 7.22 2.23 1.63
CA GLY A 105 6.80 0.97 2.22
C GLY A 105 6.95 -0.19 1.24
N ASN A 106 7.09 -1.40 1.78
CA ASN A 106 6.95 -2.65 1.05
C ASN A 106 5.46 -3.00 0.85
N ILE A 107 4.89 -2.37 -0.16
CA ILE A 107 3.46 -2.42 -0.46
C ILE A 107 3.08 -3.73 -1.17
N ILE A 108 2.10 -4.45 -0.63
CA ILE A 108 1.37 -5.56 -1.26
C ILE A 108 0.48 -5.00 -2.37
N ASN A 109 0.35 -5.73 -3.48
CA ASN A 109 -0.38 -5.27 -4.68
C ASN A 109 0.29 -4.05 -5.36
N ASN A 110 1.59 -3.87 -5.12
CA ASN A 110 2.46 -2.98 -5.90
C ASN A 110 3.18 -3.80 -6.99
N PRO A 111 3.11 -3.43 -8.28
CA PRO A 111 3.55 -4.31 -9.37
C PRO A 111 5.01 -4.82 -9.30
N PRO A 112 6.06 -3.97 -9.14
CA PRO A 112 7.42 -4.48 -8.91
C PRO A 112 7.58 -5.32 -7.65
N LEU A 113 6.97 -4.89 -6.53
CA LEU A 113 7.12 -5.59 -5.25
C LEU A 113 6.43 -6.94 -5.24
N GLY A 114 5.28 -7.04 -5.90
CA GLY A 114 4.56 -8.29 -6.05
C GLY A 114 5.37 -9.38 -6.75
N PHE A 115 6.15 -8.99 -7.77
CA PHE A 115 7.11 -9.90 -8.40
C PHE A 115 8.19 -10.37 -7.41
N ILE A 116 8.71 -9.46 -6.57
CA ILE A 116 9.69 -9.78 -5.54
C ILE A 116 9.08 -10.76 -4.51
N HIS A 117 7.89 -10.46 -3.99
CA HIS A 117 7.18 -11.32 -3.02
C HIS A 117 6.97 -12.73 -3.56
N PHE A 118 6.61 -12.85 -4.85
CA PHE A 118 6.49 -14.14 -5.51
C PHE A 118 7.81 -14.93 -5.53
N ARG A 119 8.93 -14.25 -5.83
CA ARG A 119 10.26 -14.87 -5.87
C ARG A 119 10.83 -15.19 -4.48
N MET A 120 10.36 -14.49 -3.46
CA MET A 120 10.71 -14.75 -2.06
C MET A 120 9.86 -15.86 -1.42
N GLY A 121 8.87 -16.41 -2.13
CA GLY A 121 8.01 -17.47 -1.62
C GLY A 121 6.88 -16.98 -0.71
N ALA A 122 6.57 -15.69 -0.73
CA ALA A 122 5.50 -15.11 0.09
C ALA A 122 4.10 -15.30 -0.51
N LEU A 123 3.99 -15.69 -1.78
CA LEU A 123 2.70 -15.91 -2.43
C LEU A 123 2.36 -17.39 -2.49
N HIS A 124 1.09 -17.71 -2.25
CA HIS A 124 0.56 -19.06 -2.19
C HIS A 124 -0.46 -19.30 -3.31
N PRO A 125 -0.68 -20.54 -3.77
CA PRO A 125 -1.69 -20.81 -4.77
C PRO A 125 -3.10 -20.64 -4.19
N TYR A 126 -3.84 -19.71 -4.79
CA TYR A 126 -5.26 -19.52 -4.53
C TYR A 126 -6.03 -19.56 -5.85
N PHE A 127 -7.25 -20.08 -5.80
CA PHE A 127 -8.20 -19.99 -6.90
C PHE A 127 -9.52 -19.42 -6.44
N PRO A 128 -10.25 -18.75 -7.35
CA PRO A 128 -11.58 -18.24 -7.04
C PRO A 128 -12.50 -19.40 -6.66
N GLU A 129 -13.35 -19.17 -5.66
CA GLU A 129 -14.43 -20.09 -5.33
C GLU A 129 -15.26 -20.47 -6.58
N PRO A 130 -15.46 -21.77 -6.83
CA PRO A 130 -16.18 -22.22 -8.03
C PRO A 130 -17.68 -21.93 -7.96
N LYS A 131 -18.22 -21.66 -6.76
CA LYS A 131 -19.63 -21.41 -6.49
C LYS A 131 -19.76 -20.37 -5.38
N GLN A 132 -20.89 -19.69 -5.33
CA GLN A 132 -21.18 -18.78 -4.22
C GLN A 132 -21.16 -19.54 -2.89
N PRO A 133 -20.41 -19.06 -1.88
CA PRO A 133 -20.30 -19.74 -0.60
C PRO A 133 -21.62 -19.67 0.17
N SER A 134 -22.06 -20.81 0.71
CA SER A 134 -23.25 -20.91 1.57
C SER A 134 -22.94 -20.68 3.05
N TYR A 135 -21.66 -20.65 3.43
CA TYR A 135 -21.19 -20.62 4.82
C TYR A 135 -20.79 -19.21 5.31
N ILE A 136 -20.67 -18.23 4.41
CA ILE A 136 -20.38 -16.85 4.79
C ILE A 136 -21.67 -16.21 5.32
N THR A 137 -21.81 -16.23 6.65
CA THR A 137 -22.95 -15.63 7.36
C THR A 137 -22.57 -14.32 8.07
N ASN A 138 -21.26 -14.04 8.21
CA ASN A 138 -20.76 -12.85 8.89
C ASN A 138 -19.42 -12.38 8.28
N GLY A 139 -19.28 -11.07 7.99
CA GLY A 139 -18.11 -10.52 7.29
C GLY A 139 -16.80 -10.57 8.08
N THR A 140 -16.87 -10.82 9.40
CA THR A 140 -15.70 -10.87 10.31
C THR A 140 -14.80 -12.08 10.09
N ASP A 141 -15.26 -13.11 9.39
CA ASP A 141 -14.47 -14.33 9.11
C ASP A 141 -13.74 -14.28 7.76
N ASN A 142 -13.97 -13.23 6.95
CA ASN A 142 -13.37 -13.11 5.61
C ASN A 142 -11.85 -12.89 5.64
N TRP A 143 -11.28 -12.44 6.76
CA TRP A 143 -9.83 -12.18 6.85
C TRP A 143 -8.99 -13.42 7.20
N LYS A 144 -9.62 -14.55 7.55
CA LYS A 144 -8.92 -15.80 7.95
C LYS A 144 -9.05 -16.89 6.87
N PRO A 145 -8.09 -17.03 5.95
CA PRO A 145 -8.14 -18.06 4.91
C PRO A 145 -8.27 -19.48 5.47
N SER A 146 -7.74 -19.76 6.66
CA SER A 146 -7.85 -21.08 7.30
C SER A 146 -9.29 -21.54 7.55
N ARG A 147 -10.26 -20.60 7.60
CA ARG A 147 -11.67 -20.88 7.85
C ARG A 147 -12.49 -21.15 6.58
N HIS A 148 -11.93 -20.90 5.40
CA HIS A 148 -12.66 -20.99 4.12
C HIS A 148 -12.60 -22.39 3.50
N GLY A 149 -11.73 -23.26 4.04
CA GLY A 149 -11.46 -24.58 3.48
C GLY A 149 -10.51 -24.49 2.28
N PHE A 150 -10.24 -25.65 1.68
CA PHE A 150 -9.34 -25.75 0.54
C PHE A 150 -10.10 -25.78 -0.78
N TRP A 151 -9.45 -25.30 -1.84
CA TRP A 151 -9.94 -25.42 -3.20
C TRP A 151 -9.92 -26.88 -3.64
N ASP A 152 -11.10 -27.43 -3.96
CA ASP A 152 -11.29 -28.81 -4.41
C ASP A 152 -11.76 -28.84 -5.86
N GLY A 153 -10.82 -28.68 -6.79
CA GLY A 153 -11.08 -28.76 -8.22
C GLY A 153 -10.02 -29.55 -8.98
N PRO A 154 -10.11 -29.59 -10.32
CA PRO A 154 -9.22 -30.40 -11.15
C PRO A 154 -7.74 -30.01 -11.02
N LYS A 155 -6.83 -30.99 -10.96
CA LYS A 155 -5.37 -30.76 -10.86
C LYS A 155 -4.74 -29.97 -12.01
N ASN A 156 -5.41 -29.94 -13.17
CA ASN A 156 -4.98 -29.22 -14.37
C ASN A 156 -5.76 -27.90 -14.58
N PHE A 157 -6.46 -27.42 -13.55
CA PHE A 157 -7.20 -26.18 -13.64
C PHE A 157 -6.27 -24.97 -13.70
N THR A 158 -6.52 -24.11 -14.67
CA THR A 158 -5.86 -22.81 -14.80
C THR A 158 -6.89 -21.70 -14.72
N TRP A 159 -6.54 -20.62 -14.04
CA TRP A 159 -7.34 -19.40 -14.08
C TRP A 159 -6.82 -18.47 -15.17
N ASP A 160 -7.72 -18.10 -16.09
CA ASP A 160 -7.42 -17.06 -17.07
C ASP A 160 -7.53 -15.68 -16.41
N VAL A 161 -6.40 -14.97 -16.36
CA VAL A 161 -6.25 -13.66 -15.74
C VAL A 161 -7.15 -12.60 -16.39
N GLU A 162 -7.59 -12.82 -17.63
CA GLU A 162 -8.50 -11.93 -18.37
C GLU A 162 -9.96 -12.08 -17.96
N LYS A 163 -10.31 -13.11 -17.18
CA LYS A 163 -11.70 -13.28 -16.72
C LYS A 163 -12.12 -12.14 -15.79
N PRO A 164 -13.33 -11.58 -15.99
CA PRO A 164 -13.88 -10.60 -15.06
C PRO A 164 -14.10 -11.24 -13.68
N PRO A 165 -14.21 -10.43 -12.62
CA PRO A 165 -14.63 -10.93 -11.31
C PRO A 165 -16.00 -11.59 -11.39
N PRO A 166 -16.26 -12.64 -10.61
CA PRO A 166 -17.59 -13.25 -10.52
C PRO A 166 -18.66 -12.21 -10.18
N VAL A 167 -19.85 -12.39 -10.76
CA VAL A 167 -20.96 -11.41 -10.67
C VAL A 167 -21.65 -11.36 -9.31
N TRP A 168 -21.39 -12.33 -8.43
CA TRP A 168 -22.00 -12.37 -7.10
C TRP A 168 -21.14 -11.62 -6.07
N PRO A 169 -21.77 -11.00 -5.06
CA PRO A 169 -21.05 -10.29 -4.01
C PRO A 169 -20.24 -11.26 -3.14
N HIS A 170 -19.20 -10.72 -2.49
CA HIS A 170 -18.37 -11.46 -1.51
C HIS A 170 -17.71 -12.73 -2.07
N HIS A 171 -17.30 -12.71 -3.32
CA HIS A 171 -16.56 -13.82 -3.91
C HIS A 171 -15.21 -14.06 -3.21
N GLY A 172 -15.02 -15.26 -2.66
CA GLY A 172 -13.79 -15.67 -1.99
C GLY A 172 -12.75 -16.31 -2.92
N TRP A 173 -11.52 -16.38 -2.43
CA TRP A 173 -10.46 -17.21 -3.02
C TRP A 173 -10.06 -18.29 -2.03
N LEU A 174 -10.01 -19.54 -2.49
CA LEU A 174 -9.68 -20.69 -1.67
C LEU A 174 -8.23 -21.10 -1.86
N ARG A 175 -7.58 -21.44 -0.75
CA ARG A 175 -6.21 -21.96 -0.73
C ARG A 175 -6.17 -23.31 -1.43
N VAL A 176 -5.23 -23.52 -2.36
CA VAL A 176 -4.99 -24.83 -2.98
C VAL A 176 -4.03 -25.63 -2.10
N GLN A 177 -4.22 -26.92 -1.84
CA GLN A 177 -3.29 -27.67 -0.97
C GLN A 177 -1.92 -27.95 -1.60
N ASP A 178 -1.88 -28.12 -2.91
CA ASP A 178 -0.65 -28.42 -3.65
C ASP A 178 0.05 -27.12 -4.08
N ASP A 179 1.12 -26.77 -3.38
CA ASP A 179 1.94 -25.57 -3.66
C ASP A 179 2.53 -25.58 -5.08
N ALA A 180 2.74 -26.74 -5.70
CA ALA A 180 3.22 -26.82 -7.08
C ALA A 180 2.21 -26.25 -8.08
N MET A 181 0.93 -26.11 -7.70
CA MET A 181 -0.10 -25.50 -8.54
C MET A 181 0.05 -23.98 -8.65
N ILE A 182 0.99 -23.34 -7.95
CA ILE A 182 1.22 -21.89 -8.05
C ILE A 182 1.49 -21.42 -9.49
N TYR A 183 2.13 -22.25 -10.32
CA TYR A 183 2.36 -21.94 -11.74
C TYR A 183 1.08 -21.92 -12.60
N GLN A 184 -0.03 -22.43 -12.07
CA GLN A 184 -1.35 -22.46 -12.70
C GLN A 184 -2.23 -21.27 -12.28
N THR A 185 -1.78 -20.48 -11.31
CA THR A 185 -2.53 -19.36 -10.70
C THR A 185 -2.16 -18.00 -11.34
N PRO A 186 -2.98 -16.95 -11.16
CA PRO A 186 -2.72 -15.62 -11.70
C PRO A 186 -1.33 -15.05 -11.39
N VAL A 187 -0.81 -15.24 -10.17
CA VAL A 187 0.51 -14.69 -9.78
C VAL A 187 1.67 -15.27 -10.58
N ALA A 188 1.51 -16.41 -11.25
CA ALA A 188 2.51 -16.94 -12.19
C ALA A 188 2.75 -16.01 -13.39
N LYS A 189 1.84 -15.04 -13.64
CA LYS A 189 1.95 -14.03 -14.70
C LYS A 189 2.62 -12.73 -14.25
N LEU A 190 3.05 -12.65 -12.99
CA LEU A 190 3.76 -11.48 -12.47
C LEU A 190 5.06 -11.23 -13.24
N LYS A 191 5.28 -9.96 -13.55
CA LYS A 191 6.51 -9.46 -14.16
C LYS A 191 7.04 -8.31 -13.31
N TYR A 192 8.36 -8.10 -13.39
CA TYR A 192 8.99 -6.92 -12.83
C TYR A 192 8.74 -5.73 -13.76
N GLU A 193 7.58 -5.09 -13.63
CA GLU A 193 7.17 -3.93 -14.43
C GLU A 193 6.18 -3.08 -13.63
N VAL A 194 6.18 -1.76 -13.86
CA VAL A 194 5.29 -0.81 -13.18
C VAL A 194 3.90 -0.81 -13.79
N TRP A 195 3.85 -0.82 -15.12
CA TRP A 195 2.63 -0.67 -15.92
C TRP A 195 2.37 -1.94 -16.72
N GLY A 196 1.69 -2.90 -16.10
CA GLY A 196 1.45 -4.18 -16.74
C GLY A 196 0.41 -5.06 -16.06
N THR A 197 0.50 -6.37 -16.28
CA THR A 197 -0.54 -7.32 -15.85
C THR A 197 -0.79 -7.24 -14.34
N SER A 198 0.28 -7.14 -13.54
CA SER A 198 0.16 -7.02 -12.08
C SER A 198 -0.58 -5.75 -11.63
N TYR A 199 -0.56 -4.69 -12.43
CA TYR A 199 -1.28 -3.44 -12.14
C TYR A 199 -2.77 -3.54 -12.47
N GLN A 200 -3.12 -4.22 -13.55
CA GLN A 200 -4.46 -4.16 -14.15
C GLN A 200 -5.39 -5.30 -13.70
N LYS A 201 -4.84 -6.41 -13.22
CA LYS A 201 -5.60 -7.64 -13.07
C LYS A 201 -6.01 -7.88 -11.61
N TRP A 202 -7.31 -7.75 -11.37
CA TRP A 202 -7.93 -7.98 -10.06
C TRP A 202 -7.60 -9.36 -9.45
N SER A 203 -7.46 -10.40 -10.29
CA SER A 203 -7.19 -11.76 -9.85
C SER A 203 -5.79 -11.93 -9.25
N ILE A 204 -4.81 -11.15 -9.74
CA ILE A 204 -3.46 -11.10 -9.16
C ILE A 204 -3.52 -10.38 -7.81
N ALA A 205 -4.18 -9.22 -7.75
CA ALA A 205 -4.35 -8.46 -6.51
C ALA A 205 -5.04 -9.29 -5.43
N ALA A 206 -6.12 -10.00 -5.79
CA ALA A 206 -6.82 -10.90 -4.89
C ALA A 206 -5.88 -11.97 -4.32
N GLN A 207 -5.16 -12.70 -5.18
CA GLN A 207 -4.24 -13.75 -4.72
C GLN A 207 -3.12 -13.18 -3.82
N MET A 208 -2.59 -11.99 -4.09
CA MET A 208 -1.62 -11.33 -3.21
C MET A 208 -2.20 -11.03 -1.84
N HIS A 209 -3.43 -10.52 -1.77
CA HIS A 209 -4.10 -10.25 -0.51
C HIS A 209 -4.38 -11.51 0.28
N TYR A 210 -4.91 -12.56 -0.34
CA TYR A 210 -5.14 -13.84 0.35
C TYR A 210 -3.85 -14.48 0.86
N SER A 211 -2.77 -14.38 0.09
CA SER A 211 -1.45 -14.84 0.55
C SER A 211 -0.96 -14.04 1.76
N LEU A 212 -1.16 -12.72 1.76
CA LEU A 212 -0.84 -11.87 2.92
C LEU A 212 -1.65 -12.28 4.14
N LEU A 213 -2.96 -12.47 4.00
CA LEU A 213 -3.84 -12.87 5.10
C LEU A 213 -3.41 -14.22 5.71
N GLU A 214 -3.05 -15.20 4.88
CA GLU A 214 -2.50 -16.47 5.34
C GLU A 214 -1.18 -16.29 6.09
N ASN A 215 -0.29 -15.46 5.58
CA ASN A 215 1.00 -15.20 6.23
C ASN A 215 0.85 -14.41 7.54
N ILE A 216 -0.13 -13.51 7.65
CA ILE A 216 -0.49 -12.85 8.91
C ILE A 216 -1.00 -13.89 9.91
N GLU A 217 -1.87 -14.80 9.48
CA GLU A 217 -2.43 -15.84 10.35
C GLU A 217 -1.36 -16.82 10.87
N ASN A 218 -0.35 -17.11 10.05
CA ASN A 218 0.72 -18.05 10.36
C ASN A 218 1.98 -17.42 10.99
N ASP A 219 1.95 -16.12 11.33
CA ASP A 219 3.14 -15.38 11.82
C ASP A 219 4.35 -15.48 10.87
N ALA A 220 4.08 -15.47 9.56
CA ALA A 220 5.06 -15.68 8.48
C ALA A 220 5.32 -14.40 7.66
N LEU A 221 5.21 -13.23 8.30
CA LEU A 221 5.45 -11.94 7.65
C LEU A 221 6.92 -11.72 7.28
N ASP A 222 7.83 -12.52 7.82
CA ASP A 222 9.24 -12.55 7.44
C ASP A 222 9.46 -12.90 5.96
N LEU A 223 8.54 -13.64 5.33
CA LEU A 223 8.57 -13.92 3.88
C LEU A 223 8.50 -12.67 3.01
N TYR A 224 7.96 -11.56 3.52
CA TYR A 224 7.92 -10.28 2.81
C TYR A 224 9.12 -9.38 3.16
N LYS A 225 9.95 -9.76 4.13
CA LYS A 225 10.99 -8.90 4.69
C LYS A 225 12.29 -9.01 3.88
N PHE A 226 12.71 -7.89 3.31
CA PHE A 226 14.02 -7.70 2.69
C PHE A 226 14.62 -6.38 3.18
N GLU A 227 15.96 -6.26 3.20
CA GLU A 227 16.64 -5.08 3.77
C GLU A 227 16.24 -3.79 3.05
N THR A 228 16.60 -3.68 1.77
CA THR A 228 16.33 -2.49 0.94
C THR A 228 16.30 -2.86 -0.53
N TRP A 229 15.40 -2.25 -1.30
CA TRP A 229 15.30 -2.47 -2.76
C TRP A 229 15.48 -1.19 -3.58
N THR A 230 16.71 -0.74 -3.80
CA THR A 230 16.93 0.51 -4.56
C THR A 230 16.44 0.41 -6.01
N LEU A 231 15.54 1.31 -6.42
CA LEU A 231 14.86 1.24 -7.71
C LEU A 231 15.62 1.89 -8.88
N TYR A 232 16.72 2.60 -8.62
CA TYR A 232 17.62 3.17 -9.64
C TYR A 232 16.96 3.95 -10.80
N GLY A 233 15.77 4.50 -10.62
CA GLY A 233 15.04 5.22 -11.67
C GLY A 233 13.77 4.54 -12.14
N ASP A 234 13.48 3.34 -11.64
CA ASP A 234 12.17 2.72 -11.78
C ASP A 234 11.15 3.40 -10.89
N ARG A 235 9.92 3.48 -11.38
CA ARG A 235 8.80 4.08 -10.67
C ARG A 235 8.22 3.09 -9.66
N ILE A 236 7.86 3.58 -8.47
CA ILE A 236 7.07 2.84 -7.48
C ILE A 236 5.97 3.75 -6.93
N ARG A 237 4.87 3.13 -6.50
CA ARG A 237 3.78 3.84 -5.87
C ARG A 237 4.16 4.49 -4.55
N ILE A 238 3.59 5.67 -4.31
CA ILE A 238 3.84 6.51 -3.13
C ILE A 238 2.73 6.42 -2.08
N ASN A 239 1.91 5.36 -2.08
CA ASN A 239 0.80 5.21 -1.14
C ASN A 239 1.23 5.16 0.33
N PHE A 240 2.47 4.75 0.59
CA PHE A 240 3.05 4.72 1.93
C PHE A 240 4.52 5.12 1.87
N ILE A 241 4.85 6.38 2.17
CA ILE A 241 6.21 6.91 2.05
C ILE A 241 6.60 7.80 3.22
N CYS A 242 7.90 7.89 3.52
CA CYS A 242 8.48 8.87 4.41
C CYS A 242 9.38 9.84 3.63
N ILE A 243 9.18 11.14 3.91
CA ILE A 243 9.95 12.23 3.34
C ILE A 243 10.45 13.17 4.45
N TYR A 244 11.49 13.94 4.14
CA TYR A 244 11.89 15.09 4.93
C TYR A 244 11.35 16.37 4.31
N ALA A 245 10.69 17.23 5.09
CA ALA A 245 9.95 18.36 4.55
C ALA A 245 10.81 19.35 3.75
N ASN A 246 12.04 19.62 4.20
CA ASN A 246 12.92 20.55 3.49
C ASN A 246 13.26 20.03 2.09
N ASP A 247 13.43 18.72 1.90
CA ASP A 247 13.75 18.13 0.60
C ASP A 247 12.67 18.45 -0.44
N ILE A 248 11.41 18.48 -0.01
CA ILE A 248 10.27 18.84 -0.86
C ILE A 248 10.15 20.35 -1.03
N LEU A 249 10.22 21.11 0.07
CA LEU A 249 10.02 22.57 0.04
C LEU A 249 11.16 23.31 -0.67
N ASP A 250 12.39 22.82 -0.61
CA ASP A 250 13.54 23.39 -1.33
C ASP A 250 13.48 23.11 -2.83
N ALA A 251 12.68 22.12 -3.25
CA ALA A 251 12.37 21.87 -4.65
C ALA A 251 11.25 22.75 -5.21
N ASP A 252 10.68 23.64 -4.38
CA ASP A 252 9.63 24.59 -4.72
C ASP A 252 8.42 23.95 -5.45
N PRO A 253 7.54 23.25 -4.69
CA PRO A 253 6.41 22.51 -5.26
C PRO A 253 5.49 23.32 -6.18
N GLU A 254 5.38 24.64 -5.96
CA GLU A 254 4.55 25.53 -6.79
C GLU A 254 5.02 25.61 -8.24
N HIS A 255 6.32 25.42 -8.45
CA HIS A 255 6.96 25.53 -9.76
C HIS A 255 7.31 24.16 -10.36
N TRP A 256 6.74 23.08 -9.83
CA TRP A 256 6.85 21.77 -10.47
C TRP A 256 6.23 21.79 -11.87
N PRO A 257 6.78 21.03 -12.84
CA PRO A 257 6.23 20.98 -14.19
C PRO A 257 4.77 20.54 -14.19
N LYS A 258 3.91 21.30 -14.89
CA LYS A 258 2.45 21.09 -14.90
C LYS A 258 1.99 19.73 -15.46
N ASN A 259 2.88 19.02 -16.15
CA ASN A 259 2.63 17.70 -16.74
C ASN A 259 3.20 16.55 -15.88
N ARG A 260 3.65 16.84 -14.65
CA ARG A 260 4.23 15.86 -13.73
C ARG A 260 3.42 15.82 -12.44
N GLY A 261 3.00 14.62 -12.06
CA GLY A 261 2.34 14.42 -10.77
C GLY A 261 3.35 14.42 -9.63
N ASP A 262 2.86 14.42 -8.39
CA ASP A 262 3.73 14.32 -7.22
C ASP A 262 4.51 13.00 -7.17
N GLU A 263 3.88 11.89 -7.56
CA GLU A 263 4.56 10.60 -7.70
C GLU A 263 5.72 10.71 -8.70
N ASP A 264 5.51 11.33 -9.85
CA ASP A 264 6.58 11.51 -10.85
C ASP A 264 7.72 12.40 -10.33
N MET A 265 7.39 13.46 -9.58
CA MET A 265 8.37 14.39 -9.02
C MET A 265 9.19 13.73 -7.90
N ILE A 266 8.51 13.12 -6.93
CA ILE A 266 9.12 12.58 -5.71
C ILE A 266 9.92 11.31 -6.00
N VAL A 267 9.45 10.48 -6.94
CA VAL A 267 10.04 9.16 -7.23
C VAL A 267 11.14 9.25 -8.28
N LEU A 268 10.97 10.12 -9.28
CA LEU A 268 11.85 10.14 -10.46
C LEU A 268 12.66 11.43 -10.55
N ASP A 269 12.01 12.58 -10.67
CA ASP A 269 12.66 13.81 -11.11
C ASP A 269 13.54 14.46 -10.03
N LEU A 270 13.01 14.62 -8.82
CA LEU A 270 13.76 15.27 -7.73
C LEU A 270 14.95 14.43 -7.28
N PRO A 271 14.82 13.10 -7.08
CA PRO A 271 15.98 12.25 -6.82
C PRO A 271 17.07 12.38 -7.89
N GLU A 272 16.69 12.42 -9.17
CA GLU A 272 17.64 12.58 -10.29
C GLU A 272 18.33 13.95 -10.27
N LYS A 273 17.53 15.02 -10.19
CA LYS A 273 18.01 16.40 -10.19
C LYS A 273 18.97 16.66 -9.04
N LEU A 274 18.70 16.09 -7.86
CA LEU A 274 19.50 16.26 -6.66
C LEU A 274 20.63 15.23 -6.53
N ARG A 275 20.79 14.32 -7.50
CA ARG A 275 21.79 13.22 -7.48
C ARG A 275 21.73 12.39 -6.20
N ARG A 276 20.52 12.14 -5.70
CA ARG A 276 20.26 11.34 -4.50
C ARG A 276 19.79 9.95 -4.87
N ARG A 277 19.91 9.00 -3.91
CA ARG A 277 19.44 7.64 -4.14
C ARG A 277 17.95 7.67 -4.45
N LYS A 278 17.59 7.09 -5.60
CA LYS A 278 16.21 6.97 -6.08
C LYS A 278 15.55 5.83 -5.33
N LEU A 279 14.75 6.18 -4.32
CA LEU A 279 13.86 5.29 -3.55
C LEU A 279 14.43 3.97 -3.09
N SER A 280 14.50 3.86 -1.77
CA SER A 280 14.79 2.64 -1.05
C SER A 280 13.48 2.18 -0.39
N PRO A 281 12.71 1.24 -0.96
CA PRO A 281 11.68 0.53 -0.22
C PRO A 281 12.36 -0.18 0.94
N VAL A 282 11.84 0.05 2.14
CA VAL A 282 12.35 -0.55 3.37
C VAL A 282 11.27 -1.43 3.96
N LEU A 283 11.73 -2.49 4.62
CA LEU A 283 11.07 -3.43 5.52
C LEU A 283 9.69 -2.99 6.10
N VAL A 284 8.63 -2.91 5.29
CA VAL A 284 7.33 -2.41 5.75
C VAL A 284 6.18 -3.03 4.96
N VAL A 285 5.56 -4.10 5.47
CA VAL A 285 4.43 -4.72 4.75
C VAL A 285 3.18 -3.84 4.88
N THR A 286 2.62 -3.43 3.75
CA THR A 286 1.43 -2.56 3.66
C THR A 286 0.42 -3.13 2.66
N MET A 287 -0.87 -3.17 2.97
CA MET A 287 -1.91 -3.69 2.06
C MET A 287 -2.78 -2.58 1.47
N ILE A 288 -3.04 -2.61 0.15
CA ILE A 288 -3.82 -1.59 -0.58
C ILE A 288 -4.93 -2.22 -1.41
N LEU A 289 -6.14 -1.66 -1.39
CA LEU A 289 -7.17 -1.96 -2.39
C LEU A 289 -7.01 -1.06 -3.62
N ASN A 290 -6.95 -1.65 -4.82
CA ASN A 290 -7.15 -0.91 -6.08
C ASN A 290 -8.59 -1.05 -6.53
#